data_AF-A0A7Y1ZMN9-F1
#
_entry.id   AF-A0A7Y1ZMN9-F1
#
_cell.length_a   1.000
_cell.length_b   1.000
_cell.length_c   1.000
_cell.angle_alpha   90.00
_cell.angle_beta   90.00
_cell.angle_gamma   90.00
#
_symmetry.space_group_name_H-M   'P 1'
#
loop_
_entity.id
_entity.type
_entity.pdbx_description
1 polymer ?
#
loop_
_entity_poly.entity_id
_entity_poly.type
_entity_poly.pdbx_seq_one_letter_code
_entity_poly.pdbx_strand_id
1 'polypeptide(L)'
;MPPDYNQSEQRARRSASIWIVGVLILGSVSAFALLKSDDSNQHNLPDTAILNPAMLLDAKQRVADGQAKVALDTLLARAEAFLEAPIVSVMDKEIEPPSGDFHDYITLAPYFWPNPDTPDGLPYIKRDGELHEPNRSGTDFYTRAQMEEGVITLGVAFYLTDDQKYANGAATRLRTWFLDPETRMNPNLNFAQGVPGIMDGSLWGIIETWRWTAIVDIINLIGSSDEWTEDDARGMQQWFDDYQVWLRTSELGFDESLMWNNHGSFYDSQVAYLALHAGKPEIARDILLEARNRRI
;
A
#
# COMPACT_ATOMS: atom_id res chain seq x y z
N MET A 1 -28.69 19.31 -21.54
CA MET A 1 -29.32 18.69 -20.36
C MET A 1 -28.29 17.77 -19.74
N PRO A 2 -27.82 18.02 -18.51
CA PRO A 2 -26.85 17.13 -17.89
C PRO A 2 -27.55 15.81 -17.50
N PRO A 3 -26.89 14.65 -17.68
CA PRO A 3 -27.50 13.37 -17.35
C PRO A 3 -27.60 13.18 -15.83
N ASP A 4 -28.71 12.55 -15.45
CA ASP A 4 -29.24 12.34 -14.12
C ASP A 4 -28.34 11.39 -13.29
N TYR A 5 -27.77 11.91 -12.21
CA TYR A 5 -26.79 11.26 -11.33
C TYR A 5 -27.40 10.13 -10.47
N ASN A 6 -28.70 9.85 -10.61
CA ASN A 6 -29.47 9.04 -9.67
C ASN A 6 -29.72 7.58 -10.11
N GLN A 7 -29.23 7.16 -11.28
CA GLN A 7 -29.39 5.76 -11.76
C GLN A 7 -28.20 4.85 -11.47
N SER A 8 -27.04 5.38 -11.06
CA SER A 8 -25.86 4.59 -10.69
C SER A 8 -25.97 3.96 -9.29
N GLU A 9 -26.63 4.62 -8.34
CA GLU A 9 -26.79 4.12 -6.96
C GLU A 9 -27.69 2.89 -6.84
N GLN A 10 -28.67 2.71 -7.73
CA GLN A 10 -29.61 1.59 -7.65
C GLN A 10 -29.07 0.28 -8.25
N ARG A 11 -28.03 0.33 -9.09
CA ARG A 11 -27.41 -0.87 -9.67
C ARG A 11 -26.32 -1.49 -8.77
N ALA A 12 -25.75 -0.71 -7.85
CA ALA A 12 -24.78 -1.17 -6.86
C ALA A 12 -25.35 -2.19 -5.84
N ARG A 13 -26.69 -2.36 -5.77
CA ARG A 13 -27.35 -3.26 -4.81
C ARG A 13 -27.63 -4.68 -5.32
N ARG A 14 -27.27 -5.04 -6.56
CA ARG A 14 -27.63 -6.35 -7.14
C ARG A 14 -26.48 -7.25 -7.62
N SER A 15 -25.22 -6.87 -7.41
CA SER A 15 -24.06 -7.67 -7.83
C SER A 15 -23.13 -7.96 -6.65
N ALA A 16 -23.69 -8.41 -5.52
CA ALA A 16 -22.92 -8.92 -4.39
C ALA A 16 -22.85 -10.45 -4.51
N SER A 17 -21.89 -10.97 -5.29
CA SER A 17 -21.45 -12.36 -5.23
C SER A 17 -20.13 -12.51 -6.01
N ILE A 18 -19.15 -13.16 -5.37
CA ILE A 18 -17.82 -13.56 -5.85
C ILE A 18 -16.72 -12.53 -5.55
N TRP A 19 -16.36 -12.47 -4.26
CA TRP A 19 -15.08 -11.97 -3.75
C TRP A 19 -14.28 -13.16 -3.22
N ILE A 20 -13.22 -13.59 -3.90
CA ILE A 20 -12.13 -14.39 -3.31
C ILE A 20 -10.84 -13.96 -3.99
N VAL A 21 -10.05 -13.15 -3.28
CA VAL A 21 -8.60 -13.21 -3.03
C VAL A 21 -8.25 -11.83 -2.45
N GLY A 22 -7.83 -11.81 -1.18
CA GLY A 22 -7.57 -10.57 -0.43
C GLY A 22 -8.31 -10.47 0.91
N VAL A 23 -8.53 -11.58 1.61
CA VAL A 23 -8.88 -11.55 3.03
C VAL A 23 -7.59 -11.77 3.81
N LEU A 24 -7.02 -10.68 4.30
CA LEU A 24 -6.43 -10.51 5.64
C LEU A 24 -5.79 -9.12 5.67
N ILE A 25 -6.65 -8.10 5.86
CA ILE A 25 -6.49 -6.86 6.65
C ILE A 25 -7.74 -6.05 6.27
N LEU A 26 -8.86 -6.40 6.91
CA LEU A 26 -10.03 -5.57 7.21
C LEU A 26 -11.21 -6.49 7.58
N GLY A 27 -11.61 -6.44 8.85
CA GLY A 27 -12.98 -6.71 9.27
C GLY A 27 -13.29 -8.11 9.84
N SER A 28 -13.12 -8.26 11.14
CA SER A 28 -14.26 -8.68 11.96
C SER A 28 -14.43 -7.71 13.14
N VAL A 29 -15.67 -7.28 13.29
CA VAL A 29 -16.17 -6.17 14.11
C VAL A 29 -16.54 -6.69 15.51
N SER A 30 -16.20 -5.88 16.53
CA SER A 30 -16.81 -5.79 17.86
C SER A 30 -16.77 -6.99 18.81
N ALA A 31 -15.88 -6.87 19.80
CA ALA A 31 -16.32 -6.93 21.20
C ALA A 31 -15.85 -5.64 21.89
N PHE A 32 -16.78 -4.73 22.17
CA PHE A 32 -16.54 -3.65 23.14
C PHE A 32 -16.45 -4.30 24.53
N ALA A 33 -15.27 -4.77 24.89
CA ALA A 33 -14.89 -4.85 26.29
C ALA A 33 -14.18 -3.54 26.61
N LEU A 34 -14.83 -2.69 27.42
CA LEU A 34 -14.14 -1.65 28.20
C LEU A 34 -13.19 -2.35 29.17
N LEU A 35 -12.07 -2.86 28.65
CA LEU A 35 -10.90 -3.12 29.45
C LEU A 35 -10.29 -1.75 29.70
N LYS A 36 -10.30 -1.32 30.96
CA LYS A 36 -9.39 -0.27 31.41
C LYS A 36 -8.01 -0.69 30.93
N SER A 37 -7.41 0.08 30.04
CA SER A 37 -6.00 -0.05 29.74
C SER A 37 -5.26 0.09 31.06
N ASP A 38 -4.60 -0.99 31.47
CA ASP A 38 -3.64 -0.91 32.56
C ASP A 38 -2.48 -0.08 32.00
N ASP A 39 -2.35 1.17 32.45
CA ASP A 39 -1.38 2.15 31.92
C ASP A 39 0.07 1.66 32.02
N SER A 40 0.34 0.59 32.79
CA SER A 40 1.66 -0.04 32.91
C SER A 40 2.16 -0.73 31.64
N ASN A 41 1.30 -1.02 30.64
CA ASN A 41 1.69 -1.69 29.40
C ASN A 41 1.88 -0.76 28.19
N GLN A 42 1.62 0.55 28.31
CA GLN A 42 1.82 1.49 27.19
C GLN A 42 3.28 1.58 26.73
N HIS A 43 4.24 1.29 27.62
CA HIS A 43 5.67 1.31 27.29
C HIS A 43 6.18 0.11 26.48
N ASN A 44 5.36 -0.92 26.26
CA ASN A 44 5.74 -2.15 25.53
C ASN A 44 5.01 -2.31 24.18
N LEU A 45 4.24 -1.30 23.76
CA LEU A 45 3.56 -1.35 22.47
C LEU A 45 4.58 -1.17 21.33
N PRO A 46 4.48 -1.96 20.24
CA PRO A 46 5.28 -1.69 19.06
C PRO A 46 4.92 -0.33 18.47
N ASP A 47 5.90 0.34 17.87
CA ASP A 47 5.71 1.64 17.21
C ASP A 47 5.02 1.46 15.86
N THR A 48 3.72 1.15 15.90
CA THR A 48 2.88 0.95 14.72
C THR A 48 1.56 1.71 14.84
N ALA A 49 1.03 2.19 13.72
CA ALA A 49 -0.23 2.93 13.66
C ALA A 49 -1.30 2.25 12.79
N ILE A 50 -0.91 1.56 11.71
CA ILE A 50 -1.85 0.90 10.79
C ILE A 50 -2.12 -0.53 11.25
N LEU A 51 -1.06 -1.27 11.57
CA LEU A 51 -1.09 -2.50 12.32
C LEU A 51 -1.37 -2.13 13.78
N ASN A 52 -2.53 -2.56 14.29
CA ASN A 52 -2.93 -2.19 15.65
C ASN A 52 -1.90 -2.70 16.69
N PRO A 53 -1.22 -1.80 17.43
CA PRO A 53 -0.09 -2.19 18.26
C PRO A 53 -0.51 -3.09 19.44
N ALA A 54 -1.70 -2.86 20.00
CA ALA A 54 -2.24 -3.70 21.08
C ALA A 54 -2.57 -5.12 20.57
N MET A 55 -3.13 -5.24 19.36
CA MET A 55 -3.38 -6.55 18.74
C MET A 55 -2.09 -7.28 18.39
N LEU A 56 -1.04 -6.57 17.94
CA LEU A 56 0.27 -7.17 17.70
C LEU A 56 0.89 -7.70 19.00
N LEU A 57 0.89 -6.90 20.07
CA LEU A 57 1.41 -7.33 21.37
C LEU A 57 0.65 -8.55 21.93
N ASP A 58 -0.69 -8.53 21.87
CA ASP A 58 -1.54 -9.66 22.26
C ASP A 58 -1.26 -10.91 21.41
N ALA A 59 -1.08 -10.75 20.08
CA ALA A 59 -0.70 -11.87 19.21
C ALA A 59 0.66 -12.46 19.59
N LYS A 60 1.67 -11.63 19.89
CA LYS A 60 3.00 -12.07 20.35
C LYS A 60 2.91 -12.87 21.65
N GLN A 61 2.11 -12.39 22.61
CA GLN A 61 1.89 -13.10 23.87
C GLN A 61 1.21 -14.46 23.65
N ARG A 62 0.16 -14.52 22.84
CA ARG A 62 -0.53 -15.79 22.52
C ARG A 62 0.37 -16.78 21.78
N VAL A 63 1.32 -16.29 20.98
CA VAL A 63 2.36 -17.13 20.37
C VAL A 63 3.29 -17.71 21.44
N ALA A 64 3.79 -16.87 22.35
CA ALA A 64 4.65 -17.31 23.46
C ALA A 64 3.97 -18.33 24.37
N ASP A 65 2.66 -18.17 24.61
CA ASP A 65 1.85 -19.08 25.42
C ASP A 65 1.38 -20.34 24.66
N GLY A 66 1.73 -20.49 23.38
CA GLY A 66 1.34 -21.62 22.52
C GLY A 66 -0.13 -21.64 22.10
N GLN A 67 -0.88 -20.56 22.34
CA GLN A 67 -2.32 -20.45 22.07
C GLN A 67 -2.65 -20.09 20.60
N ALA A 68 -1.67 -19.59 19.86
CA ALA A 68 -1.84 -19.15 18.46
C ALA A 68 -1.17 -20.08 17.44
N LYS A 69 -0.85 -21.32 17.80
CA LYS A 69 -0.01 -22.22 16.97
C LYS A 69 -0.46 -22.34 15.51
N VAL A 70 -1.74 -22.59 15.26
CA VAL A 70 -2.24 -22.78 13.88
C VAL A 70 -2.10 -21.50 13.03
N ALA A 71 -2.42 -20.35 13.62
CA ALA A 71 -2.28 -19.06 12.95
C ALA A 71 -0.80 -18.72 12.68
N LEU A 72 0.07 -19.00 13.65
CA LEU A 72 1.51 -18.84 13.50
C LEU A 72 2.06 -19.75 12.40
N ASP A 73 1.76 -21.06 12.44
CA ASP A 73 2.23 -22.01 11.42
C ASP A 73 1.80 -21.58 10.01
N THR A 74 0.59 -21.01 9.86
CA THR A 74 0.09 -20.47 8.58
C THR A 74 0.89 -19.25 8.13
N LEU A 75 1.16 -18.31 9.05
CA LEU A 75 1.98 -17.14 8.76
C LEU A 75 3.41 -17.55 8.35
N LEU A 76 4.03 -18.46 9.11
CA LEU A 76 5.40 -18.90 8.85
C LEU A 76 5.49 -19.66 7.52
N ALA A 77 4.51 -20.49 7.16
CA ALA A 77 4.48 -21.13 5.85
C ALA A 77 4.47 -20.10 4.70
N ARG A 78 3.72 -19.00 4.84
CA ARG A 78 3.74 -17.90 3.86
C ARG A 78 5.06 -17.14 3.89
N ALA A 79 5.62 -16.91 5.07
CA ALA A 79 6.91 -16.24 5.23
C ALA A 79 8.05 -17.04 4.58
N GLU A 80 8.12 -18.36 4.78
CA GLU A 80 9.08 -19.23 4.08
C GLU A 80 8.90 -19.15 2.56
N ALA A 81 7.65 -19.16 2.07
CA ALA A 81 7.41 -19.02 0.63
C ALA A 81 7.95 -17.69 0.08
N PHE A 82 7.87 -16.61 0.86
CA PHE A 82 8.50 -15.34 0.48
C PHE A 82 10.02 -15.34 0.62
N LEU A 83 10.62 -16.09 1.53
CA LEU A 83 12.09 -16.21 1.57
C LEU A 83 12.63 -16.84 0.28
N GLU A 84 11.89 -17.80 -0.29
CA GLU A 84 12.26 -18.48 -1.54
C GLU A 84 11.79 -17.74 -2.81
N ALA A 85 10.82 -16.83 -2.70
CA ALA A 85 10.30 -16.08 -3.83
C ALA A 85 11.35 -15.10 -4.39
N PRO A 86 11.37 -14.86 -5.72
CA PRO A 86 12.20 -13.83 -6.30
C PRO A 86 12.01 -12.47 -5.61
N ILE A 87 13.11 -11.73 -5.48
CA ILE A 87 13.08 -10.33 -5.10
C ILE A 87 12.78 -9.55 -6.38
N VAL A 88 11.75 -8.71 -6.35
CA VAL A 88 11.23 -7.99 -7.51
C VAL A 88 11.40 -6.48 -7.32
N SER A 89 11.44 -5.76 -8.43
CA SER A 89 11.54 -4.30 -8.48
C SER A 89 10.68 -3.72 -9.60
N VAL A 90 10.64 -2.38 -9.70
CA VAL A 90 10.02 -1.71 -10.85
C VAL A 90 10.76 -1.99 -12.17
N MET A 91 11.99 -2.51 -12.13
CA MET A 91 12.76 -2.79 -13.33
C MET A 91 12.32 -4.07 -14.05
N ASP A 92 11.47 -4.89 -13.42
CA ASP A 92 11.04 -6.19 -13.95
C ASP A 92 9.85 -6.09 -14.93
N LYS A 93 9.28 -4.90 -15.09
CA LYS A 93 8.17 -4.68 -16.03
C LYS A 93 8.63 -4.80 -17.48
N GLU A 94 7.68 -5.16 -18.33
CA GLU A 94 7.91 -5.28 -19.78
C GLU A 94 7.60 -3.97 -20.52
N ILE A 95 6.70 -3.17 -19.96
CA ILE A 95 6.24 -1.92 -20.55
C ILE A 95 7.18 -0.79 -20.15
N GLU A 96 7.74 -0.11 -21.15
CA GLU A 96 8.53 1.11 -20.94
C GLU A 96 7.60 2.27 -20.52
N PRO A 97 7.88 2.96 -19.38
CA PRO A 97 7.14 4.14 -19.00
C PRO A 97 7.23 5.26 -20.04
N PRO A 98 6.22 6.15 -20.16
CA PRO A 98 6.25 7.27 -21.09
C PRO A 98 7.45 8.22 -20.95
N SER A 99 8.10 8.25 -19.78
CA SER A 99 9.35 9.00 -19.54
C SER A 99 10.58 8.38 -20.21
N GLY A 100 10.54 7.10 -20.56
CA GLY A 100 11.70 6.28 -20.93
C GLY A 100 12.57 5.85 -19.74
N ASP A 101 12.19 6.18 -18.51
CA ASP A 101 12.89 5.77 -17.29
C ASP A 101 12.18 4.58 -16.63
N PHE A 102 12.81 3.41 -16.62
CA PHE A 102 12.25 2.20 -15.99
C PHE A 102 12.14 2.31 -14.46
N HIS A 103 12.81 3.27 -13.82
CA HIS A 103 12.61 3.54 -12.39
C HIS A 103 11.23 4.17 -12.10
N ASP A 104 10.53 4.68 -13.11
CA ASP A 104 9.18 5.20 -12.93
C ASP A 104 8.15 4.07 -12.84
N TYR A 105 7.28 4.16 -11.84
CA TYR A 105 6.19 3.20 -11.63
C TYR A 105 5.08 3.38 -12.66
N ILE A 106 4.66 2.29 -13.29
CA ILE A 106 3.60 2.29 -14.28
C ILE A 106 2.60 1.16 -14.07
N THR A 107 1.32 1.51 -14.14
CA THR A 107 0.19 0.59 -14.22
C THR A 107 -0.87 1.14 -15.16
N LEU A 108 -1.76 0.28 -15.67
CA LEU A 108 -2.88 0.70 -16.51
C LEU A 108 -4.20 0.58 -15.77
N ALA A 109 -5.13 1.49 -16.05
CA ALA A 109 -6.40 1.55 -15.35
C ALA A 109 -7.21 0.24 -15.52
N PRO A 110 -7.65 -0.42 -14.44
CA PRO A 110 -8.15 -1.79 -14.50
C PRO A 110 -9.49 -1.96 -15.25
N TYR A 111 -10.27 -0.88 -15.37
CA TYR A 111 -11.62 -0.90 -15.93
C TYR A 111 -11.72 -0.25 -17.32
N PHE A 112 -10.59 -0.15 -18.02
CA PHE A 112 -10.53 0.41 -19.37
C PHE A 112 -10.17 -0.68 -20.37
N TRP A 113 -10.93 -0.75 -21.46
CA TRP A 113 -10.84 -1.79 -22.48
C TRP A 113 -10.55 -1.19 -23.85
N PRO A 114 -9.89 -1.91 -24.76
CA PRO A 114 -9.78 -1.51 -26.15
C PRO A 114 -11.15 -1.19 -26.76
N ASN A 115 -11.23 -0.10 -27.51
CA ASN A 115 -12.44 0.35 -28.16
C ASN A 115 -12.73 -0.47 -29.43
N PRO A 116 -13.80 -1.29 -29.45
CA PRO A 116 -14.12 -2.14 -30.60
C PRO A 116 -14.55 -1.35 -31.84
N ASP A 117 -14.90 -0.06 -31.69
CA ASP A 117 -15.36 0.79 -32.80
C ASP A 117 -14.20 1.48 -33.55
N THR A 118 -12.95 1.21 -33.15
CA THR A 118 -11.75 1.83 -33.71
C THR A 118 -10.75 0.78 -34.19
N PRO A 119 -10.06 0.98 -35.33
CA PRO A 119 -9.18 -0.03 -35.91
C PRO A 119 -8.00 -0.45 -35.02
N ASP A 120 -7.52 0.47 -34.19
CA ASP A 120 -6.36 0.30 -33.29
C ASP A 120 -6.78 0.07 -31.83
N GLY A 121 -8.09 0.05 -31.54
CA GLY A 121 -8.60 -0.12 -30.18
C GLY A 121 -8.47 1.12 -29.29
N LEU A 122 -8.13 2.30 -29.84
CA LEU A 122 -7.90 3.52 -29.08
C LEU A 122 -8.94 4.63 -29.41
N PRO A 123 -9.22 5.55 -28.46
CA PRO A 123 -8.83 5.49 -27.05
C PRO A 123 -9.57 4.37 -26.32
N TYR A 124 -9.00 3.82 -25.25
CA TYR A 124 -9.71 2.83 -24.45
C TYR A 124 -11.03 3.39 -23.89
N ILE A 125 -12.01 2.52 -23.69
CA ILE A 125 -13.33 2.86 -23.14
C ILE A 125 -13.53 2.28 -21.75
N LYS A 126 -14.17 3.05 -20.86
CA LYS A 126 -14.47 2.63 -19.50
C LYS A 126 -15.60 1.58 -19.48
N ARG A 127 -15.35 0.46 -18.78
CA ARG A 127 -16.35 -0.56 -18.42
C ARG A 127 -16.27 -0.80 -16.91
N ASP A 128 -17.04 -0.01 -16.17
CA ASP A 128 -16.95 0.05 -14.71
C ASP A 128 -17.27 -1.30 -14.06
N GLY A 129 -16.38 -1.76 -13.18
CA GLY A 129 -16.49 -3.06 -12.51
C GLY A 129 -16.11 -4.27 -13.38
N GLU A 130 -15.79 -4.07 -14.66
CA GLU A 130 -15.30 -5.12 -15.57
C GLU A 130 -13.77 -5.02 -15.68
N LEU A 131 -13.07 -5.87 -14.93
CA LEU A 131 -11.63 -5.91 -14.92
C LEU A 131 -11.06 -6.42 -16.26
N HIS A 132 -10.19 -5.62 -16.87
CA HIS A 132 -9.36 -6.02 -18.01
C HIS A 132 -8.00 -6.52 -17.50
N GLU A 133 -7.88 -7.82 -17.21
CA GLU A 133 -6.63 -8.41 -16.69
C GLU A 133 -5.36 -8.09 -17.51
N PRO A 134 -5.40 -7.99 -18.86
CA PRO A 134 -4.22 -7.59 -19.62
C PRO A 134 -3.63 -6.22 -19.24
N ASN A 135 -4.39 -5.34 -18.59
CA ASN A 135 -3.87 -4.06 -18.08
C ASN A 135 -2.91 -4.21 -16.88
N ARG A 136 -2.83 -5.40 -16.27
CA ARG A 136 -1.93 -5.68 -15.14
C ARG A 136 -0.67 -6.39 -15.58
N SER A 137 -0.74 -7.23 -16.61
CA SER A 137 0.41 -7.97 -17.13
C SER A 137 1.45 -7.03 -17.72
N GLY A 138 2.73 -7.30 -17.47
CA GLY A 138 3.85 -6.49 -17.98
C GLY A 138 4.00 -5.11 -17.34
N THR A 139 3.19 -4.78 -16.32
CA THR A 139 3.26 -3.53 -15.53
C THR A 139 3.79 -3.79 -14.12
N ASP A 140 3.93 -2.74 -13.30
CA ASP A 140 4.37 -2.84 -11.91
C ASP A 140 3.28 -3.36 -10.94
N PHE A 141 2.07 -3.68 -11.43
CA PHE A 141 0.94 -4.07 -10.57
C PHE A 141 1.24 -5.31 -9.72
N TYR A 142 1.76 -6.39 -10.34
CA TYR A 142 2.03 -7.64 -9.64
C TYR A 142 3.34 -7.60 -8.85
N THR A 143 4.37 -6.93 -9.37
CA THR A 143 5.66 -6.79 -8.68
C THR A 143 5.51 -5.97 -7.40
N ARG A 144 4.74 -4.85 -7.45
CA ARG A 144 4.37 -4.09 -6.25
C ARG A 144 3.60 -4.94 -5.25
N ALA A 145 2.57 -5.66 -5.70
CA ALA A 145 1.77 -6.49 -4.81
C ALA A 145 2.62 -7.57 -4.11
N GLN A 146 3.54 -8.21 -4.85
CA GLN A 146 4.48 -9.19 -4.31
C GLN A 146 5.46 -8.56 -3.31
N MET A 147 6.00 -7.38 -3.62
CA MET A 147 6.87 -6.63 -2.72
C MET A 147 6.14 -6.29 -1.41
N GLU A 148 4.97 -5.65 -1.49
CA GLU A 148 4.18 -5.26 -0.32
C GLU A 148 3.81 -6.45 0.56
N GLU A 149 3.32 -7.52 -0.06
CA GLU A 149 2.92 -8.73 0.67
C GLU A 149 4.11 -9.42 1.32
N GLY A 150 5.24 -9.49 0.61
CA GLY A 150 6.47 -10.06 1.13
C GLY A 150 6.99 -9.30 2.35
N VAL A 151 7.14 -7.97 2.24
CA VAL A 151 7.57 -7.11 3.34
C VAL A 151 6.64 -7.24 4.55
N ILE A 152 5.33 -7.13 4.35
CA ILE A 152 4.35 -7.21 5.46
C ILE A 152 4.37 -8.58 6.12
N THR A 153 4.37 -9.66 5.34
CA THR A 153 4.37 -11.03 5.88
C THR A 153 5.64 -11.31 6.67
N LEU A 154 6.80 -10.97 6.11
CA LEU A 154 8.10 -11.21 6.73
C LEU A 154 8.30 -10.35 7.98
N GLY A 155 7.93 -9.07 7.94
CA GLY A 155 8.05 -8.19 9.11
C GLY A 155 7.15 -8.60 10.28
N VAL A 156 5.92 -9.04 10.01
CA VAL A 156 5.05 -9.59 11.08
C VAL A 156 5.59 -10.92 11.60
N ALA A 157 6.11 -11.80 10.73
CA ALA A 157 6.74 -13.06 11.15
C ALA A 157 7.96 -12.80 12.05
N PHE A 158 8.82 -11.85 11.68
CA PHE A 158 9.93 -11.39 12.52
C PHE A 158 9.41 -10.93 13.88
N TYR A 159 8.48 -9.98 13.92
CA TYR A 159 7.99 -9.43 15.19
C TYR A 159 7.44 -10.51 16.14
N LEU A 160 6.72 -11.52 15.62
CA LEU A 160 6.12 -12.56 16.44
C LEU A 160 7.10 -13.66 16.89
N THR A 161 8.23 -13.83 16.22
CA THR A 161 9.17 -14.95 16.46
C THR A 161 10.56 -14.54 16.89
N ASP A 162 10.92 -13.27 16.67
CA ASP A 162 12.27 -12.72 16.80
C ASP A 162 13.32 -13.43 15.90
N ASP A 163 12.88 -14.19 14.88
CA ASP A 163 13.76 -14.88 13.93
C ASP A 163 14.26 -13.91 12.84
N GLN A 164 15.56 -13.61 12.92
CA GLN A 164 16.25 -12.62 12.08
C GLN A 164 16.13 -12.92 10.58
N LYS A 165 15.95 -14.17 10.16
CA LYS A 165 15.83 -14.48 8.72
C LYS A 165 14.65 -13.75 8.06
N TYR A 166 13.57 -13.53 8.81
CA TYR A 166 12.41 -12.81 8.29
C TYR A 166 12.66 -11.31 8.21
N ALA A 167 13.34 -10.70 9.20
CA ALA A 167 13.77 -9.31 9.12
C ALA A 167 14.69 -9.09 7.91
N ASN A 168 15.67 -9.98 7.70
CA ASN A 168 16.60 -9.89 6.57
C ASN A 168 15.87 -9.98 5.22
N GLY A 169 14.88 -10.88 5.12
CA GLY A 169 14.06 -11.01 3.92
C GLY A 169 13.18 -9.78 3.63
N ALA A 170 12.68 -9.11 4.68
CA ALA A 170 11.94 -7.85 4.54
C ALA A 170 12.88 -6.70 4.16
N ALA A 171 14.01 -6.57 4.85
CA ALA A 171 15.03 -5.54 4.60
C ALA A 171 15.55 -5.59 3.16
N THR A 172 15.84 -6.80 2.65
CA THR A 172 16.30 -6.98 1.27
C THR A 172 15.29 -6.45 0.25
N ARG A 173 14.00 -6.76 0.43
CA ARG A 173 12.93 -6.27 -0.45
C ARG A 173 12.75 -4.76 -0.40
N LEU A 174 12.86 -4.18 0.79
CA LEU A 174 12.81 -2.73 0.98
C LEU A 174 13.98 -2.04 0.28
N ARG A 175 15.20 -2.54 0.45
CA ARG A 175 16.38 -2.00 -0.25
C ARG A 175 16.21 -2.07 -1.76
N THR A 176 15.84 -3.23 -2.30
CA THR A 176 15.66 -3.40 -3.75
C THR A 176 14.57 -2.51 -4.32
N TRP A 177 13.43 -2.37 -3.64
CA TRP A 177 12.34 -1.56 -4.19
C TRP A 177 12.56 -0.05 -4.03
N PHE A 178 13.20 0.40 -2.95
CA PHE A 178 13.18 1.82 -2.59
C PHE A 178 14.56 2.49 -2.60
N LEU A 179 15.65 1.77 -2.34
CA LEU A 179 16.93 2.38 -1.99
C LEU A 179 18.05 2.12 -2.99
N ASP A 180 18.13 0.89 -3.51
CA ASP A 180 19.21 0.47 -4.40
C ASP A 180 19.13 1.24 -5.74
N PRO A 181 20.14 2.04 -6.13
CA PRO A 181 20.11 2.84 -7.34
C PRO A 181 19.86 2.06 -8.63
N GLU A 182 20.21 0.76 -8.68
CA GLU A 182 20.00 -0.06 -9.88
C GLU A 182 18.55 -0.56 -10.03
N THR A 183 17.77 -0.56 -8.96
CA THR A 183 16.43 -1.19 -8.91
C THR A 183 15.32 -0.32 -8.33
N ARG A 184 15.67 0.76 -7.63
CA ARG A 184 14.72 1.57 -6.86
C ARG A 184 13.63 2.19 -7.70
N MET A 185 12.45 2.31 -7.13
CA MET A 185 11.37 3.11 -7.67
C MET A 185 11.62 4.60 -7.43
N ASN A 186 11.36 5.45 -8.42
CA ASN A 186 11.30 6.90 -8.24
C ASN A 186 10.10 7.26 -7.31
N PRO A 187 10.24 8.22 -6.38
CA PRO A 187 9.22 8.51 -5.35
C PRO A 187 8.03 9.32 -5.91
N ASN A 188 7.35 8.80 -6.93
CA ASN A 188 6.17 9.40 -7.55
C ASN A 188 5.29 8.32 -8.23
N LEU A 189 4.06 8.69 -8.58
CA LEU A 189 3.12 7.83 -9.33
C LEU A 189 2.65 8.51 -10.63
N ASN A 190 3.56 9.18 -11.33
CA ASN A 190 3.22 9.95 -12.53
C ASN A 190 2.54 9.11 -13.63
N PHE A 191 2.79 7.79 -13.66
CA PHE A 191 2.26 6.86 -14.69
C PHE A 191 1.39 5.74 -14.10
N ALA A 192 0.89 5.92 -12.87
CA ALA A 192 -0.03 4.96 -12.27
C ALA A 192 -1.44 5.08 -12.88
N GLN A 193 -2.04 3.94 -13.20
CA GLN A 193 -3.34 3.83 -13.88
C GLN A 193 -3.48 4.72 -15.12
N GLY A 194 -2.46 4.73 -15.97
CA GLY A 194 -2.58 5.30 -17.31
C GLY A 194 -3.71 4.65 -18.11
N VAL A 195 -4.28 5.41 -19.05
CA VAL A 195 -5.33 4.94 -19.95
C VAL A 195 -4.86 5.11 -21.39
N PRO A 196 -4.61 4.01 -22.12
CA PRO A 196 -4.12 4.07 -23.49
C PRO A 196 -4.97 4.96 -24.40
N GLY A 197 -4.33 5.91 -25.07
CA GLY A 197 -4.96 6.89 -25.95
C GLY A 197 -5.66 8.05 -25.23
N ILE A 198 -5.55 8.16 -23.90
CA ILE A 198 -6.19 9.23 -23.11
C ILE A 198 -5.17 9.96 -22.23
N MET A 199 -4.43 9.25 -21.39
CA MET A 199 -3.56 9.85 -20.36
C MET A 199 -2.50 8.85 -19.89
N ASP A 200 -1.31 9.36 -19.61
CA ASP A 200 -0.15 8.55 -19.25
C ASP A 200 -0.18 8.07 -17.78
N GLY A 201 -0.89 8.78 -16.91
CA GLY A 201 -1.15 8.42 -15.51
C GLY A 201 -2.35 9.18 -14.96
N SER A 202 -2.82 8.79 -13.78
CA SER A 202 -4.08 9.27 -13.20
C SER A 202 -4.02 9.49 -11.69
N LEU A 203 -4.86 10.41 -11.20
CA LEU A 203 -5.11 10.59 -9.77
C LEU A 203 -5.53 9.27 -9.09
N TRP A 204 -6.34 8.46 -9.79
CA TRP A 204 -6.83 7.17 -9.28
C TRP A 204 -5.70 6.17 -8.97
N GLY A 205 -4.53 6.32 -9.59
CA GLY A 205 -3.37 5.49 -9.32
C GLY A 205 -2.82 5.64 -7.90
N ILE A 206 -3.07 6.76 -7.22
CA ILE A 206 -2.59 7.03 -5.85
C ILE A 206 -3.18 6.04 -4.83
N ILE A 207 -4.37 5.50 -5.11
CA ILE A 207 -4.95 4.49 -4.23
C ILE A 207 -4.12 3.20 -4.23
N GLU A 208 -3.34 2.90 -5.26
CA GLU A 208 -2.62 1.62 -5.34
C GLU A 208 -1.62 1.45 -4.19
N THR A 209 -1.07 2.55 -3.68
CA THR A 209 -0.02 2.56 -2.67
C THR A 209 -0.54 2.72 -1.24
N TRP A 210 -1.85 2.60 -1.01
CA TRP A 210 -2.43 2.76 0.34
C TRP A 210 -1.80 1.84 1.39
N ARG A 211 -1.27 0.68 0.99
CA ARG A 211 -0.58 -0.28 1.89
C ARG A 211 0.82 0.13 2.28
N TRP A 212 1.41 1.16 1.67
CA TRP A 212 2.73 1.65 2.05
C TRP A 212 2.74 2.28 3.45
N THR A 213 1.57 2.67 3.96
CA THR A 213 1.44 3.01 5.38
C THR A 213 1.71 1.79 6.27
N ALA A 214 1.28 0.59 5.89
CA ALA A 214 1.67 -0.63 6.61
C ALA A 214 3.16 -0.97 6.41
N ILE A 215 3.79 -0.61 5.28
CA ILE A 215 5.24 -0.78 5.10
C ILE A 215 6.03 0.03 6.14
N VAL A 216 5.61 1.27 6.41
CA VAL A 216 6.23 2.09 7.46
C VAL A 216 6.15 1.43 8.83
N ASP A 217 5.01 0.83 9.20
CA ASP A 217 4.92 0.03 10.43
C ASP A 217 5.94 -1.12 10.43
N ILE A 218 6.09 -1.81 9.29
CA ILE A 218 7.05 -2.92 9.18
C ILE A 218 8.49 -2.44 9.36
N ILE A 219 8.86 -1.27 8.80
CA ILE A 219 10.17 -0.65 9.01
C ILE A 219 10.43 -0.45 10.51
N ASN A 220 9.43 0.05 11.24
CA ASN A 220 9.54 0.22 12.69
C ASN A 220 9.68 -1.13 13.41
N LEU A 221 8.95 -2.17 12.98
CA LEU A 221 9.05 -3.51 13.57
C LEU A 221 10.42 -4.14 13.33
N ILE A 222 10.99 -4.04 12.13
CA ILE A 222 12.30 -4.63 11.79
C ILE A 222 13.48 -3.75 12.25
N GLY A 223 13.24 -2.52 12.71
CA GLY A 223 14.29 -1.61 13.16
C GLY A 223 15.09 -2.09 14.37
N SER A 224 14.62 -3.12 15.07
CA SER A 224 15.35 -3.82 16.15
C SER A 224 16.18 -5.02 15.67
N SER A 225 16.15 -5.34 14.37
CA SER A 225 16.94 -6.42 13.78
C SER A 225 18.41 -6.01 13.60
N ASP A 226 19.29 -7.01 13.53
CA ASP A 226 20.72 -6.77 13.33
C ASP A 226 21.05 -6.29 11.91
N GLU A 227 20.15 -6.54 10.96
CA GLU A 227 20.35 -6.28 9.53
C GLU A 227 19.86 -4.90 9.09
N TRP A 228 18.85 -4.33 9.75
CA TRP A 228 18.30 -3.02 9.39
C TRP A 228 19.20 -1.89 9.92
N THR A 229 19.96 -1.25 9.03
CA THR A 229 20.96 -0.26 9.42
C THR A 229 20.35 1.13 9.56
N GLU A 230 21.08 2.03 10.23
CA GLU A 230 20.69 3.44 10.28
C GLU A 230 20.67 4.10 8.88
N ASP A 231 21.51 3.64 7.94
CA ASP A 231 21.50 4.12 6.56
C ASP A 231 20.22 3.69 5.83
N ASP A 232 19.75 2.47 6.06
CA ASP A 232 18.45 2.01 5.52
C ASP A 232 17.30 2.83 6.08
N ALA A 233 17.30 3.06 7.39
CA ALA A 233 16.27 3.87 8.06
C ALA A 233 16.25 5.31 7.51
N ARG A 234 17.42 5.96 7.37
CA ARG A 234 17.52 7.30 6.78
C ARG A 234 17.10 7.32 5.31
N GLY A 235 17.50 6.30 4.55
CA GLY A 235 17.13 6.16 3.13
C GLY A 235 15.62 6.04 2.95
N MET A 236 14.97 5.17 3.73
CA MET A 236 13.51 5.00 3.68
C MET A 236 12.78 6.27 4.14
N GLN A 237 13.26 6.91 5.19
CA GLN A 237 12.70 8.17 5.68
C GLN A 237 12.76 9.24 4.59
N GLN A 238 13.90 9.38 3.90
CA GLN A 238 14.06 10.32 2.79
C GLN A 238 13.15 9.97 1.61
N TRP A 239 13.07 8.69 1.22
CA TRP A 239 12.24 8.26 0.10
C TRP A 239 10.76 8.57 0.34
N PHE A 240 10.25 8.28 1.53
CA PHE A 240 8.87 8.62 1.89
C PHE A 240 8.66 10.12 2.07
N ASP A 241 9.70 10.88 2.46
CA ASP A 241 9.63 12.34 2.46
C ASP A 241 9.49 12.90 1.04
N ASP A 242 10.27 12.42 0.10
CA ASP A 242 10.20 12.82 -1.31
C ASP A 242 8.83 12.43 -1.91
N TYR A 243 8.34 11.23 -1.59
CA TYR A 243 7.03 10.76 -2.07
C TYR A 243 5.87 11.60 -1.52
N GLN A 244 5.85 11.92 -0.22
CA GLN A 244 4.80 12.76 0.35
C GLN A 244 4.88 14.22 -0.13
N VAL A 245 6.08 14.72 -0.47
CA VAL A 245 6.22 16.01 -1.15
C VAL A 245 5.58 15.94 -2.53
N TRP A 246 5.87 14.90 -3.34
CA TRP A 246 5.23 14.71 -4.63
C TRP A 246 3.71 14.60 -4.52
N LEU A 247 3.19 13.81 -3.56
CA LEU A 247 1.74 13.69 -3.32
C LEU A 247 1.07 15.04 -3.07
N ARG A 248 1.71 15.94 -2.31
CA ARG A 248 1.11 17.23 -1.97
C ARG A 248 1.31 18.33 -3.01
N THR A 249 2.25 18.17 -3.94
CA THR A 249 2.66 19.24 -4.86
C THR A 249 2.46 18.93 -6.34
N SER A 250 2.25 17.66 -6.69
CA SER A 250 1.90 17.25 -8.05
C SER A 250 0.45 17.58 -8.40
N GLU A 251 0.16 17.74 -9.70
CA GLU A 251 -1.21 17.91 -10.21
C GLU A 251 -2.08 16.70 -9.88
N LEU A 252 -1.56 15.48 -10.09
CA LEU A 252 -2.27 14.23 -9.77
C LEU A 252 -2.62 14.12 -8.28
N GLY A 253 -1.68 14.47 -7.41
CA GLY A 253 -1.89 14.44 -5.97
C GLY A 253 -2.84 15.55 -5.48
N PHE A 254 -2.76 16.75 -6.06
CA PHE A 254 -3.74 17.80 -5.81
C PHE A 254 -5.15 17.36 -6.20
N ASP A 255 -5.33 16.77 -7.39
CA ASP A 255 -6.63 16.31 -7.87
C ASP A 255 -7.20 15.17 -7.00
N GLU A 256 -6.38 14.19 -6.61
CA GLU A 256 -6.77 13.13 -5.68
C GLU A 256 -7.21 13.71 -4.32
N SER A 257 -6.53 14.75 -3.83
CA SER A 257 -6.87 15.42 -2.56
C SER A 257 -8.25 16.08 -2.59
N LEU A 258 -8.79 16.40 -3.77
CA LEU A 258 -10.12 17.00 -3.93
C LEU A 258 -11.23 15.95 -3.99
N MET A 259 -10.91 14.65 -4.03
CA MET A 259 -11.89 13.58 -4.14
C MET A 259 -12.73 13.41 -2.86
N TRP A 260 -14.04 13.24 -3.01
CA TRP A 260 -14.99 13.12 -1.88
C TRP A 260 -15.28 11.67 -1.48
N ASN A 261 -14.80 10.71 -2.27
CA ASN A 261 -15.00 9.29 -2.04
C ASN A 261 -13.77 8.69 -1.34
N ASN A 262 -13.64 7.36 -1.39
CA ASN A 262 -12.55 6.63 -0.76
C ASN A 262 -11.14 7.13 -1.17
N HIS A 263 -10.96 7.62 -2.40
CA HIS A 263 -9.68 8.15 -2.88
C HIS A 263 -9.16 9.29 -2.01
N GLY A 264 -10.00 10.30 -1.73
CA GLY A 264 -9.60 11.42 -0.88
C GLY A 264 -9.28 11.00 0.56
N SER A 265 -10.04 10.04 1.11
CA SER A 265 -9.74 9.50 2.44
C SER A 265 -8.42 8.72 2.49
N PHE A 266 -8.12 7.92 1.46
CA PHE A 266 -6.84 7.22 1.37
C PHE A 266 -5.69 8.20 1.15
N TYR A 267 -5.86 9.23 0.32
CA TYR A 267 -4.89 10.31 0.17
C TYR A 267 -4.56 10.95 1.53
N ASP A 268 -5.58 11.39 2.29
CA ASP A 268 -5.36 12.04 3.58
C ASP A 268 -4.61 11.12 4.56
N SER A 269 -4.95 9.82 4.59
CA SER A 269 -4.27 8.83 5.44
C SER A 269 -2.81 8.60 5.04
N GLN A 270 -2.52 8.55 3.74
CA GLN A 270 -1.16 8.36 3.22
C GLN A 270 -0.30 9.57 3.58
N VAL A 271 -0.76 10.79 3.25
CA VAL A 271 -0.02 12.01 3.56
C VAL A 271 0.24 12.15 5.05
N ALA A 272 -0.79 11.93 5.89
CA ALA A 272 -0.62 12.06 7.34
C ALA A 272 0.44 11.10 7.88
N TYR A 273 0.36 9.84 7.49
CA TYR A 273 1.22 8.82 8.08
C TYR A 273 2.65 8.87 7.55
N LEU A 274 2.82 9.11 6.25
CA LEU A 274 4.13 9.28 5.65
C LEU A 274 4.85 10.53 6.16
N ALA A 275 4.12 11.62 6.40
CA ALA A 275 4.69 12.81 7.02
C ALA A 275 5.15 12.58 8.46
N LEU A 276 4.41 11.78 9.25
CA LEU A 276 4.86 11.39 10.60
C LEU A 276 6.17 10.61 10.55
N HIS A 277 6.27 9.62 9.65
CA HIS A 277 7.50 8.85 9.45
C HIS A 277 8.67 9.73 9.02
N ALA A 278 8.41 10.71 8.15
CA ALA A 278 9.38 11.72 7.72
C ALA A 278 9.76 12.75 8.81
N GLY A 279 9.23 12.63 10.04
CA GLY A 279 9.51 13.55 11.14
C GLY A 279 8.85 14.92 11.00
N LYS A 280 7.73 15.01 10.27
CA LYS A 280 6.98 16.25 9.96
C LYS A 280 5.56 16.22 10.54
N PRO A 281 5.40 16.15 11.87
CA PRO A 281 4.09 15.98 12.52
C PRO A 281 3.12 17.14 12.28
N GLU A 282 3.62 18.34 11.96
CA GLU A 282 2.80 19.49 11.60
C GLU A 282 2.01 19.25 10.31
N ILE A 283 2.62 18.62 9.29
CA ILE A 283 1.93 18.28 8.04
C ILE A 283 0.82 17.28 8.32
N ALA A 284 1.10 16.26 9.14
CA ALA A 284 0.13 15.25 9.51
C ALA A 284 -1.05 15.84 10.29
N ARG A 285 -0.78 16.74 11.22
CA ARG A 285 -1.83 17.46 11.96
C ARG A 285 -2.71 18.26 11.01
N ASP A 286 -2.09 19.03 10.11
CA ASP A 286 -2.81 19.96 9.25
C ASP A 286 -3.71 19.20 8.25
N ILE A 287 -3.22 18.12 7.63
CA ILE A 287 -4.05 17.30 6.73
C ILE A 287 -5.23 16.62 7.46
N LEU A 288 -5.03 16.16 8.71
CA LEU A 288 -6.10 15.55 9.50
C LEU A 288 -7.16 16.57 9.94
N LEU A 289 -6.75 17.81 10.25
CA LEU A 289 -7.69 18.90 10.54
C LEU A 289 -8.48 19.32 9.29
N GLU A 290 -7.85 19.33 8.12
CA GLU A 290 -8.54 19.57 6.84
C GLU A 290 -9.53 18.45 6.51
N ALA A 291 -9.12 17.19 6.72
CA ALA A 291 -9.97 16.02 6.47
C ALA A 291 -11.27 16.07 7.28
N ARG A 292 -11.23 16.58 8.51
CA ARG A 292 -12.45 16.80 9.33
C ARG A 292 -13.48 17.69 8.64
N ASN A 293 -13.05 18.65 7.81
CA ASN A 293 -13.96 19.57 7.13
C ASN A 293 -14.31 19.10 5.71
N ARG A 294 -13.47 18.27 5.08
CA ARG A 294 -13.63 17.82 3.69
C ARG A 294 -14.27 16.44 3.56
N ARG A 295 -14.15 15.58 4.58
CA ARG A 295 -14.54 14.15 4.51
C ARG A 295 -15.63 13.73 5.50
N ILE A 296 -15.75 14.42 6.63
CA ILE A 296 -16.64 14.08 7.77
C ILE A 296 -17.67 15.19 7.96
#